data_AF-A0A7J4UJQ0-F1
#
_entry.id   AF-A0A7J4UJQ0-F1
#
_cell.length_a   1.000
_cell.length_b   1.000
_cell.length_c   1.000
_cell.angle_alpha   90.00
_cell.angle_beta   90.00
_cell.angle_gamma   90.00
#
_symmetry.space_group_name_H-M   'P 1'
#
loop_
_entity.id
_entity.type
_entity.pdbx_description
1 polymer ?
#
loop_
_entity_poly.entity_id
_entity_poly.type
_entity_poly.pdbx_seq_one_letter_code
_entity_poly.pdbx_strand_id
1 'polypeptide(L)'
;NAIVGSAVGQELKEISIDTVVWRDWKVAHLDSEVLSQRTGHIRNYGKDPYGSYYEDSFLMFPVDNEDDRVHPKTIVFGIEVDGKFTAYRESDLIEKGTINDEAFGVTVTRDGAGVVTIVDVNGNEIVKERDMWFAWYAFHPETALFGVEPTR
;
A
#
# COMPACT_ATOMS: atom_id res chain seq x y z
N ASN A 1 3.03 -17.58 1.68
CA ASN A 1 3.65 -18.92 1.68
C ASN A 1 2.90 -19.91 2.55
N ALA A 2 2.62 -21.12 2.04
CA ALA A 2 2.09 -22.21 2.86
C ALA A 2 3.17 -22.69 3.85
N ILE A 3 2.83 -22.78 5.13
CA ILE A 3 3.77 -23.14 6.20
C ILE A 3 3.92 -24.67 6.30
N VAL A 4 2.88 -25.43 5.95
CA VAL A 4 2.89 -26.90 5.91
C VAL A 4 1.98 -27.40 4.78
N GLY A 5 2.35 -28.47 4.10
CA GLY A 5 1.53 -29.16 3.09
C GLY A 5 2.16 -29.20 1.69
N SER A 6 1.42 -29.75 0.73
CA SER A 6 1.91 -29.94 -0.66
C SER A 6 2.13 -28.64 -1.43
N ALA A 7 1.60 -27.52 -0.94
CA ALA A 7 1.74 -26.20 -1.54
C ALA A 7 2.90 -25.37 -0.95
N VAL A 8 3.74 -25.96 -0.09
CA VAL A 8 4.95 -25.29 0.42
C VAL A 8 5.85 -24.93 -0.77
N GLY A 9 6.34 -23.69 -0.80
CA GLY A 9 7.15 -23.16 -1.90
C GLY A 9 6.35 -22.72 -3.13
N GLN A 10 5.02 -22.83 -3.12
CA GLN A 10 4.20 -22.25 -4.18
C GLN A 10 4.06 -20.74 -3.99
N GLU A 11 4.43 -20.00 -5.02
CA GLU A 11 4.19 -18.57 -5.14
C GLU A 11 2.80 -18.31 -5.74
N LEU A 12 2.12 -17.29 -5.21
CA LEU A 12 0.82 -16.86 -5.71
C LEU A 12 1.03 -15.77 -6.75
N LYS A 13 0.19 -15.76 -7.78
CA LYS A 13 0.13 -14.60 -8.67
C LYS A 13 -0.43 -13.41 -7.89
N GLU A 14 0.35 -12.36 -7.80
CA GLU A 14 -0.05 -11.11 -7.16
C GLU A 14 -1.08 -10.36 -8.02
N ILE A 15 -1.97 -9.65 -7.34
CA ILE A 15 -3.03 -8.84 -7.95
C ILE A 15 -3.10 -7.52 -7.20
N SER A 16 -3.06 -6.41 -7.92
CA SER A 16 -3.25 -5.07 -7.35
C SER A 16 -4.61 -4.96 -6.66
N ILE A 17 -4.61 -4.40 -5.45
CA ILE A 17 -5.81 -4.03 -4.71
C ILE A 17 -5.74 -2.54 -4.34
N ASP A 18 -6.90 -1.90 -4.27
CA ASP A 18 -7.01 -0.48 -3.90
C ASP A 18 -7.92 -0.32 -2.69
N THR A 19 -7.41 0.41 -1.70
CA THR A 19 -8.20 0.85 -0.55
C THR A 19 -8.54 2.31 -0.73
N VAL A 20 -9.82 2.58 -1.02
CA VAL A 20 -10.31 3.91 -1.39
C VAL A 20 -11.39 4.41 -0.42
N VAL A 21 -11.60 5.72 -0.43
CA VAL A 21 -12.68 6.33 0.36
C VAL A 21 -14.01 6.11 -0.36
N TRP A 22 -14.92 5.35 0.27
CA TRP A 22 -16.22 5.01 -0.33
C TRP A 22 -17.03 6.24 -0.80
N ARG A 23 -16.94 7.37 -0.09
CA ARG A 23 -17.61 8.62 -0.46
C ARG A 23 -17.18 9.09 -1.85
N ASP A 24 -15.90 8.95 -2.19
CA ASP A 24 -15.33 9.47 -3.43
C ASP A 24 -15.49 8.42 -4.54
N TRP A 25 -15.24 7.14 -4.22
CA TRP A 25 -15.47 6.02 -5.14
C TRP A 25 -16.89 5.97 -5.71
N LYS A 26 -17.92 6.09 -4.86
CA LYS A 26 -19.32 5.99 -5.32
C LYS A 26 -19.73 7.12 -6.26
N VAL A 27 -19.02 8.25 -6.27
CA VAL A 27 -19.28 9.36 -7.21
C VAL A 27 -18.75 9.00 -8.59
N ALA A 28 -17.60 8.33 -8.67
CA ALA A 28 -16.98 7.91 -9.91
C ALA A 28 -17.57 6.60 -10.48
N HIS A 29 -18.04 5.70 -9.61
CA HIS A 29 -18.51 4.35 -9.98
C HIS A 29 -19.93 4.08 -9.43
N LEU A 30 -20.95 4.62 -10.09
CA LEU A 30 -22.35 4.56 -9.66
C LEU A 30 -22.96 3.15 -9.72
N ASP A 31 -22.37 2.24 -10.50
CA ASP A 31 -22.79 0.86 -10.71
C ASP A 31 -22.09 -0.15 -9.79
N SER A 32 -21.21 0.32 -8.89
CA SER A 32 -20.50 -0.55 -7.95
C SER A 32 -21.43 -1.29 -7.00
N GLU A 33 -21.21 -2.60 -6.88
CA GLU A 33 -21.87 -3.44 -5.89
C GLU A 33 -21.08 -3.45 -4.57
N VAL A 34 -21.81 -3.50 -3.45
CA VAL A 34 -21.22 -3.63 -2.10
C VAL A 34 -21.71 -4.89 -1.43
N LEU A 35 -20.85 -5.53 -0.64
CA LEU A 35 -21.23 -6.71 0.13
C LEU A 35 -22.35 -6.39 1.12
N SER A 36 -23.32 -7.30 1.21
CA SER A 36 -24.46 -7.17 2.12
C SER A 36 -24.02 -7.17 3.58
N GLN A 37 -24.57 -6.25 4.37
CA GLN A 37 -24.39 -6.24 5.84
C GLN A 37 -25.28 -7.27 6.55
N ARG A 38 -26.14 -8.01 5.83
CA ARG A 38 -27.01 -9.06 6.38
C ARG A 38 -26.23 -10.35 6.60
N THR A 39 -25.26 -10.32 7.51
CA THR A 39 -24.35 -11.45 7.78
C THR A 39 -24.84 -12.41 8.87
N GLY A 40 -25.94 -12.06 9.56
CA GLY A 40 -26.39 -12.80 10.76
C GLY A 40 -25.72 -12.36 12.07
N HIS A 41 -24.83 -11.37 12.02
CA HIS A 41 -24.13 -10.83 13.19
C HIS A 41 -24.44 -9.33 13.40
N ILE A 42 -24.49 -8.89 14.66
CA ILE A 42 -24.61 -7.47 15.01
C ILE A 42 -23.21 -6.87 15.06
N ARG A 43 -22.77 -6.25 13.97
CA ARG A 43 -21.51 -5.52 13.90
C ARG A 43 -21.74 -4.17 13.23
N ASN A 44 -21.26 -3.10 13.87
CA ASN A 44 -21.28 -1.76 13.29
C ASN A 44 -20.06 -1.57 12.38
N TYR A 45 -20.20 -1.84 11.09
CA TYR A 45 -19.13 -1.67 10.09
C TYR A 45 -18.82 -0.19 9.77
N GLY A 46 -19.62 0.77 10.27
CA GLY A 46 -19.41 2.19 10.04
C GLY A 46 -18.49 2.89 11.04
N LYS A 47 -17.96 2.15 12.03
CA LYS A 47 -17.05 2.70 13.05
C LYS A 47 -15.69 2.03 12.94
N ASP A 48 -14.65 2.83 12.75
CA ASP A 48 -13.27 2.37 12.84
C ASP A 48 -12.94 2.01 14.30
N PRO A 49 -12.66 0.72 14.61
CA PRO A 49 -12.32 0.32 15.97
C PRO A 49 -10.88 0.67 16.36
N TYR A 50 -10.04 1.12 15.42
CA TYR A 50 -8.60 1.30 15.59
C TYR A 50 -8.16 2.77 15.54
N GLY A 51 -9.05 3.75 15.61
CA GLY A 51 -8.71 5.17 15.39
C GLY A 51 -7.42 5.68 16.08
N SER A 52 -7.24 5.45 17.39
CA SER A 52 -6.03 5.89 18.10
C SER A 52 -4.77 5.09 17.76
N TYR A 53 -4.91 3.92 17.14
CA TYR A 53 -3.78 3.09 16.75
C TYR A 53 -2.93 3.79 15.70
N TYR A 54 -3.51 4.57 14.79
CA TYR A 54 -2.75 5.19 13.69
C TYR A 54 -1.84 6.35 14.12
N GLU A 55 -2.09 6.92 15.30
CA GLU A 55 -1.43 8.15 15.78
C GLU A 55 -0.16 7.87 16.62
N ASP A 56 -0.06 6.70 17.22
CA ASP A 56 1.08 6.28 18.04
C ASP A 56 2.12 5.57 17.16
N SER A 57 3.41 5.70 17.47
CA SER A 57 4.48 4.91 16.83
C SER A 57 4.58 3.47 17.37
N PHE A 58 3.95 3.17 18.50
CA PHE A 58 3.96 1.84 19.11
C PHE A 58 3.49 0.73 18.16
N LEU A 59 4.31 -0.31 18.02
CA LEU A 59 4.00 -1.55 17.30
C LEU A 59 3.57 -2.63 18.29
N MET A 60 2.41 -3.23 18.06
CA MET A 60 1.88 -4.30 18.92
C MET A 60 2.72 -5.59 18.86
N PHE A 61 3.38 -5.81 17.72
CA PHE A 61 4.30 -6.91 17.49
C PHE A 61 5.65 -6.34 17.03
N PRO A 62 6.77 -6.82 17.59
CA PRO A 62 8.09 -6.39 17.14
C PRO A 62 8.35 -6.86 15.71
N VAL A 63 9.19 -6.12 14.99
CA VAL A 63 9.67 -6.45 13.65
C VAL A 63 11.20 -6.55 13.66
N ASP A 64 11.76 -7.33 12.74
CA ASP A 64 13.21 -7.57 12.69
C ASP A 64 13.99 -6.40 12.10
N ASN A 65 13.35 -5.60 11.22
CA ASN A 65 13.95 -4.42 10.60
C ASN A 65 13.05 -3.20 10.85
N GLU A 66 13.66 -2.09 11.27
CA GLU A 66 12.98 -0.83 11.59
C GLU A 66 13.64 0.34 10.85
N ASP A 67 12.86 1.37 10.53
CA ASP A 67 13.31 2.57 9.83
C ASP A 67 12.53 3.79 10.29
N ASP A 68 13.25 4.88 10.57
CA ASP A 68 12.72 6.11 11.15
C ASP A 68 12.63 7.29 10.16
N ARG A 69 12.83 7.04 8.85
CA ARG A 69 12.72 8.09 7.82
C ARG A 69 11.32 8.70 7.78
N VAL A 70 10.29 7.92 8.12
CA VAL A 70 8.90 8.35 8.25
C VAL A 70 8.22 7.66 9.43
N HIS A 71 7.03 8.15 9.80
CA HIS A 71 6.25 7.51 10.85
C HIS A 71 5.99 6.03 10.48
N PRO A 72 6.12 5.07 11.42
CA PRO A 72 5.96 3.65 11.12
C PRO A 72 4.58 3.31 10.52
N LYS A 73 3.55 4.11 10.84
CA LYS A 73 2.18 3.93 10.32
C LYS A 73 1.85 4.80 9.10
N THR A 74 2.85 5.45 8.50
CA THR A 74 2.70 6.13 7.21
C THR A 74 2.29 5.12 6.16
N ILE A 75 1.20 5.40 5.43
CA ILE A 75 0.78 4.58 4.30
C ILE A 75 1.73 4.81 3.12
N VAL A 76 2.21 3.71 2.55
CA VAL A 76 3.04 3.67 1.37
C VAL A 76 2.48 2.71 0.32
N PHE A 77 2.84 2.95 -0.93
CA PHE A 77 2.68 2.02 -2.04
C PHE A 77 4.07 1.49 -2.42
N GLY A 78 4.37 0.26 -2.04
CA GLY A 78 5.62 -0.44 -2.34
C GLY A 78 5.54 -1.16 -3.69
N ILE A 79 6.66 -1.20 -4.40
CA ILE A 79 6.84 -1.99 -5.63
C ILE A 79 8.21 -2.64 -5.68
N GLU A 80 8.33 -3.66 -6.52
CA GLU A 80 9.59 -4.24 -6.96
C GLU A 80 9.81 -3.95 -8.46
N VAL A 81 11.01 -3.48 -8.81
CA VAL A 81 11.48 -3.35 -10.20
C VAL A 81 12.88 -3.94 -10.29
N ASP A 82 13.04 -4.98 -11.11
CA ASP A 82 14.33 -5.66 -11.35
C ASP A 82 15.07 -6.05 -10.05
N GLY A 83 14.35 -6.60 -9.06
CA GLY A 83 14.92 -7.03 -7.77
C GLY A 83 15.24 -5.89 -6.80
N LYS A 84 14.84 -4.66 -7.12
CA LYS A 84 15.00 -3.48 -6.25
C LYS A 84 13.64 -2.98 -5.78
N PHE A 85 13.60 -2.54 -4.53
CA PHE A 85 12.38 -2.09 -3.88
C PHE A 85 12.34 -0.57 -3.75
N THR A 86 11.17 0.02 -3.97
CA THR A 86 10.90 1.42 -3.66
C THR A 86 9.47 1.59 -3.14
N ALA A 87 9.24 2.66 -2.40
CA ALA A 87 7.95 2.99 -1.82
C ALA A 87 7.59 4.46 -2.02
N TYR A 88 6.30 4.72 -2.24
CA TYR A 88 5.73 6.05 -2.43
C TYR A 88 4.70 6.35 -1.35
N ARG A 89 4.85 7.47 -0.63
CA ARG A 89 3.89 7.84 0.41
C ARG A 89 2.54 8.22 -0.20
N GLU A 90 1.46 7.75 0.41
CA GLU A 90 0.10 8.12 -0.01
C GLU A 90 -0.12 9.65 0.08
N SER A 91 0.48 10.31 1.07
CA SER A 91 0.44 11.78 1.21
C SER A 91 1.01 12.50 -0.01
N ASP A 92 2.12 12.02 -0.56
CA ASP A 92 2.77 12.65 -1.70
C ASP A 92 1.92 12.50 -2.97
N LEU A 93 1.21 11.38 -3.09
CA LEU A 93 0.27 11.13 -4.18
C LEU A 93 -1.01 11.94 -4.04
N ILE A 94 -1.51 12.15 -2.82
CA ILE A 94 -2.63 13.05 -2.55
C ILE A 94 -2.27 14.49 -2.94
N GLU A 95 -1.05 14.93 -2.64
CA GLU A 95 -0.58 16.29 -2.93
C GLU A 95 -0.30 16.51 -4.42
N LYS A 96 0.43 15.58 -5.06
CA LYS A 96 0.97 15.76 -6.42
C LYS A 96 0.09 15.18 -7.51
N GLY A 97 -0.74 14.17 -7.20
CA GLY A 97 -1.51 13.38 -8.16
C GLY A 97 -0.65 12.43 -9.00
N THR A 98 0.49 12.88 -9.50
CA THR A 98 1.43 12.08 -10.29
C THR A 98 2.86 12.24 -9.78
N ILE A 99 3.57 11.11 -9.69
CA ILE A 99 5.01 11.03 -9.40
C ILE A 99 5.67 10.33 -10.58
N ASN A 100 6.70 10.96 -11.15
CA ASN A 100 7.59 10.31 -12.11
C ASN A 100 8.89 9.98 -11.37
N ASP A 101 9.19 8.69 -11.22
CA ASP A 101 10.42 8.20 -10.61
C ASP A 101 11.36 7.70 -11.71
N GLU A 102 12.27 8.57 -12.13
CA GLU A 102 13.27 8.24 -13.16
C GLU A 102 14.28 7.19 -12.68
N ALA A 103 14.52 7.08 -11.35
CA ALA A 103 15.48 6.12 -10.81
C ALA A 103 14.97 4.68 -10.91
N PHE A 104 13.66 4.50 -10.80
CA PHE A 104 12.98 3.21 -10.98
C PHE A 104 12.31 3.07 -12.35
N GLY A 105 12.27 4.12 -13.17
CA GLY A 105 11.68 4.10 -14.50
C GLY A 105 10.16 3.89 -14.46
N VAL A 106 9.47 4.48 -13.49
CA VAL A 106 8.03 4.30 -13.30
C VAL A 106 7.27 5.60 -13.18
N THR A 107 5.99 5.55 -13.58
CA THR A 107 5.02 6.62 -13.33
C THR A 107 3.98 6.12 -12.33
N VAL A 108 3.81 6.83 -11.23
CA VAL A 108 2.79 6.56 -10.20
C VAL A 108 1.71 7.64 -10.30
N THR A 109 0.47 7.24 -10.49
CA THR A 109 -0.68 8.16 -10.58
C THR A 109 -1.70 7.82 -9.50
N ARG A 110 -2.39 8.85 -9.01
CA ARG A 110 -3.57 8.73 -8.16
C ARG A 110 -4.73 9.47 -8.80
N ASP A 111 -5.83 8.77 -9.05
CA ASP A 111 -7.02 9.38 -9.64
C ASP A 111 -7.93 10.06 -8.60
N GLY A 112 -9.02 10.66 -9.07
CA GLY A 112 -10.00 11.33 -8.23
C GLY A 112 -10.83 10.40 -7.33
N ALA A 113 -10.90 9.10 -7.66
CA ALA A 113 -11.53 8.08 -6.82
C ALA A 113 -10.56 7.54 -5.75
N GLY A 114 -9.27 7.86 -5.87
CA GLY A 114 -8.20 7.45 -4.97
C GLY A 114 -7.52 6.16 -5.38
N VAL A 115 -7.80 5.63 -6.58
CA VAL A 115 -7.08 4.49 -7.16
C VAL A 115 -5.66 4.93 -7.46
N VAL A 116 -4.69 4.08 -7.12
CA VAL A 116 -3.29 4.31 -7.46
C VAL A 116 -2.87 3.33 -8.55
N THR A 117 -2.24 3.84 -9.62
CA THR A 117 -1.70 3.00 -10.69
C THR A 117 -0.21 3.25 -10.82
N ILE A 118 0.58 2.19 -10.98
CA ILE A 118 2.01 2.27 -11.19
C ILE A 118 2.33 1.59 -12.50
N VAL A 119 2.94 2.30 -13.43
CA VAL A 119 3.32 1.75 -14.74
C VAL A 119 4.81 1.91 -15.02
N ASP A 120 5.38 0.93 -15.72
CA ASP A 120 6.74 1.01 -16.27
C ASP A 120 6.82 2.00 -17.46
N VAL A 121 8.03 2.21 -17.99
CA VAL A 121 8.27 3.06 -19.17
C VAL A 121 7.54 2.61 -20.44
N ASN A 122 7.08 1.37 -20.51
CA ASN A 122 6.33 0.82 -21.63
C ASN A 122 4.80 0.91 -21.42
N GLY A 123 4.35 1.38 -20.26
CA GLY A 123 2.94 1.47 -19.87
C GLY A 123 2.36 0.17 -19.30
N ASN A 124 3.20 -0.81 -18.96
CA ASN A 124 2.74 -2.02 -18.27
C ASN A 124 2.53 -1.73 -16.78
N GLU A 125 1.40 -2.15 -16.24
CA GLU A 125 1.11 -1.99 -14.81
C GLU A 125 2.00 -2.92 -13.97
N ILE A 126 2.58 -2.35 -12.92
CA ILE A 126 3.34 -3.04 -11.88
C ILE A 126 2.42 -3.25 -10.69
N VAL A 127 2.41 -4.47 -10.15
CA VAL A 127 1.63 -4.78 -8.96
C VAL A 127 2.21 -4.02 -7.76
N LYS A 128 1.34 -3.31 -7.05
CA LYS A 128 1.70 -2.49 -5.88
C LYS A 128 1.17 -3.13 -4.61
N GLU A 129 1.93 -2.99 -3.53
CA GLU A 129 1.47 -3.32 -2.18
C GLU A 129 1.18 -2.03 -1.41
N ARG A 130 -0.02 -1.91 -0.82
CA ARG A 130 -0.39 -0.76 0.02
C ARG A 130 -0.27 -1.13 1.48
N ASP A 131 0.77 -0.62 2.12
CA ASP A 131 1.12 -0.98 3.49
C ASP A 131 1.35 0.22 4.40
N MET A 132 1.40 -0.05 5.70
CA MET A 132 2.09 0.84 6.63
C MET A 132 3.60 0.65 6.51
N TRP A 133 4.35 1.73 6.63
CA TRP A 133 5.80 1.75 6.48
C TRP A 133 6.54 0.68 7.28
N PHE A 134 6.17 0.46 8.53
CA PHE A 134 6.81 -0.55 9.38
C PHE A 134 6.68 -1.96 8.81
N ALA A 135 5.55 -2.28 8.16
CA ALA A 135 5.31 -3.60 7.61
C ALA A 135 6.11 -3.79 6.32
N TRP A 136 6.07 -2.80 5.41
CA TRP A 136 6.85 -2.82 4.18
C TRP A 136 8.36 -2.93 4.46
N TYR A 137 8.88 -2.05 5.33
CA TYR A 137 10.30 -2.01 5.64
C TYR A 137 10.79 -3.29 6.34
N ALA A 138 9.96 -3.91 7.18
CA ALA A 138 10.31 -5.17 7.84
C ALA A 138 10.71 -6.27 6.84
N PHE A 139 10.09 -6.30 5.66
CA PHE A 139 10.38 -7.28 4.59
C PHE A 139 11.34 -6.75 3.52
N HIS A 140 11.44 -5.44 3.33
CA HIS A 140 12.25 -4.80 2.29
C HIS A 140 13.20 -3.74 2.88
N PRO A 141 14.18 -4.10 3.73
CA PRO A 141 15.01 -3.12 4.45
C PRO A 141 15.93 -2.28 3.55
N GLU A 142 16.24 -2.78 2.35
CA GLU A 142 17.03 -2.07 1.33
C GLU A 142 16.16 -1.16 0.44
N THR A 143 14.87 -1.01 0.74
CA THR A 143 13.94 -0.22 -0.07
C THR A 143 14.35 1.25 -0.10
N ALA A 144 14.33 1.82 -1.31
CA ALA A 144 14.29 3.26 -1.46
C ALA A 144 12.94 3.81 -0.94
N LEU A 145 12.94 5.07 -0.55
CA LEU A 145 11.74 5.82 -0.21
C LEU A 145 11.73 7.09 -1.04
N PHE A 146 10.74 7.24 -1.92
CA PHE A 146 10.72 8.36 -2.85
C PHE A 146 10.74 9.71 -2.12
N GLY A 147 11.61 10.62 -2.59
CA GLY A 147 11.75 11.96 -2.01
C GLY A 147 12.45 11.99 -0.64
N VAL A 148 13.06 10.89 -0.21
CA VAL A 148 13.89 10.82 1.00
C VAL A 148 15.24 10.21 0.64
N GLU A 149 16.31 10.99 0.86
CA GLU A 149 17.67 10.50 0.64
C GLU A 149 18.03 9.45 1.71
N PRO A 150 18.83 8.42 1.37
CA PRO A 150 19.32 7.46 2.35
C PRO A 150 20.08 8.18 3.47
N THR A 151 19.73 7.88 4.73
CA THR A 151 20.53 8.27 5.89
C THR A 151 21.89 7.59 5.79
N ARG A 152 22.97 8.38 5.87
CA ARG A 152 24.36 7.91 5.81
C ARG A 152 24.78 7.13 7.06
#